data_AF-A0A8J3DF59-F1
#
_entry.id   AF-A0A8J3DF59-F1
#
_cell.length_a   1.000
_cell.length_b   1.000
_cell.length_c   1.000
_cell.angle_alpha   90.00
_cell.angle_beta   90.00
_cell.angle_gamma   90.00
#
_symmetry.space_group_name_H-M   'P 1'
#
loop_
_entity.id
_entity.type
_entity.pdbx_description
1 polymer ?
#
loop_
_entity_poly.entity_id
_entity_poly.type
_entity_poly.pdbx_seq_one_letter_code
_entity_poly.pdbx_strand_id
1 'polypeptide(L)'
;MKASPKTIWRVPVYLPYLQPDLTDEAISEAERKIGHPLPSSFIALLREQNGGYIRYSLEDLPHEQIYGIGSNFPSLTDFDWEDDQEYVGFQLAGLVPFDGDGHWHLCLDYRRDPKVPSVSYIDIECDNEQEIANSFEEYLDLLEIDIEDRDFVPSIDDLDATLSTLSTEMGVQFEPPDSWAHGYPQHRARGLGEEPEWIWISPNLVRRGFVREDDARFEELRDRLPGDGLRYPGLPDSSFLLTVTEGLRGDVISACRARSIGIRPLSEFAT
;
A
#
# COMPACT_ATOMS: atom_id res chain seq x y z
N MET A 1 5.19 -13.31 6.57
CA MET A 1 6.35 -12.45 6.96
C MET A 1 5.81 -11.28 7.77
N LYS A 2 6.40 -10.95 8.93
CA LYS A 2 5.88 -9.87 9.80
C LYS A 2 6.25 -8.47 9.29
N ALA A 3 5.37 -7.49 9.56
CA ALA A 3 5.65 -6.08 9.32
C ALA A 3 6.83 -5.61 10.20
N SER A 4 7.68 -4.77 9.62
CA SER A 4 8.80 -4.13 10.30
C SER A 4 9.11 -2.81 9.58
N PRO A 5 9.86 -1.88 10.20
CA PRO A 5 10.22 -0.61 9.55
C PRO A 5 10.75 -0.77 8.12
N LYS A 6 11.54 -1.82 7.85
CA LYS A 6 12.16 -2.06 6.54
C LYS A 6 11.28 -2.82 5.55
N THR A 7 10.28 -3.55 6.03
CA THR A 7 9.50 -4.46 5.19
C THR A 7 8.11 -3.94 4.91
N ILE A 8 7.60 -2.97 5.68
CA ILE A 8 6.20 -2.52 5.61
C ILE A 8 5.87 -1.69 4.37
N TRP A 9 6.84 -0.91 3.87
CA TRP A 9 6.59 0.08 2.82
C TRP A 9 6.35 -0.55 1.45
N ARG A 10 5.42 0.04 0.71
CA ARG A 10 5.18 -0.30 -0.69
C ARG A 10 6.28 0.26 -1.58
N VAL A 11 6.68 -0.52 -2.58
CA VAL A 11 7.60 -0.10 -3.64
C VAL A 11 6.83 -0.13 -4.97
N PRO A 12 6.95 0.89 -5.84
CA PRO A 12 7.63 2.16 -5.61
C PRO A 12 6.87 3.02 -4.59
N VAL A 13 7.61 3.92 -3.94
CA VAL A 13 7.04 4.96 -3.07
C VAL A 13 6.41 6.05 -3.94
N TYR A 14 5.15 6.41 -3.65
CA TYR A 14 4.53 7.59 -4.25
C TYR A 14 5.08 8.85 -3.58
N LEU A 15 6.00 9.52 -4.25
CA LEU A 15 6.84 10.58 -3.68
C LEU A 15 6.07 11.81 -3.17
N PRO A 16 4.93 12.22 -3.76
CA PRO A 16 4.13 13.32 -3.22
C PRO A 16 3.64 13.07 -1.78
N TYR A 17 3.44 11.81 -1.40
CA TYR A 17 2.94 11.41 -0.06
C TYR A 17 4.06 11.20 0.95
N LEU A 18 5.31 11.43 0.55
CA LEU A 18 6.47 11.24 1.41
C LEU A 18 6.86 12.58 2.05
N GLN A 19 6.93 12.61 3.38
CA GLN A 19 7.41 13.78 4.13
C GLN A 19 8.93 13.96 4.01
N PRO A 20 9.49 15.11 4.39
CA PRO A 20 10.93 15.27 4.57
C PRO A 20 11.52 14.26 5.56
N ASP A 21 12.84 14.14 5.57
CA ASP A 21 13.54 13.26 6.52
C ASP A 21 13.18 13.61 7.96
N LEU A 22 12.87 12.58 8.76
CA LEU A 22 12.37 12.78 10.12
C LEU A 22 13.48 13.27 11.06
N THR A 23 13.26 14.40 11.71
CA THR A 23 14.17 14.96 12.73
C THR A 23 13.55 14.90 14.13
N ASP A 24 14.39 14.98 15.16
CA ASP A 24 13.95 14.97 16.55
C ASP A 24 13.11 16.23 16.89
N GLU A 25 13.42 17.36 16.25
CA GLU A 25 12.64 18.59 16.36
C GLU A 25 11.24 18.43 15.75
N ALA A 26 11.15 17.78 14.57
CA ALA A 26 9.87 17.50 13.93
C ALA A 26 8.99 16.56 14.78
N ILE A 27 9.59 15.54 15.39
CA ILE A 27 8.90 14.65 16.35
C ILE A 27 8.39 15.45 17.55
N SER A 28 9.26 16.24 18.18
CA SER A 28 8.92 17.02 19.38
C SER A 28 7.79 18.01 19.11
N GLU A 29 7.81 18.64 17.93
CA GLU A 29 6.77 19.57 17.49
C GLU A 29 5.44 18.85 17.21
N ALA A 30 5.48 17.68 16.57
CA ALA A 30 4.30 16.86 16.34
C ALA A 30 3.65 16.41 17.66
N GLU A 31 4.43 15.88 18.60
CA GLU A 31 3.93 15.50 19.93
C GLU A 31 3.34 16.68 20.68
N ARG A 32 3.95 17.87 20.57
CA ARG A 32 3.42 19.10 21.18
C ARG A 32 2.09 19.53 20.56
N LYS A 33 1.93 19.41 19.23
CA LYS A 33 0.69 19.75 18.52
C LYS A 33 -0.42 18.75 18.82
N ILE A 34 -0.08 17.46 18.85
CA ILE A 34 -0.99 16.37 19.18
C ILE A 34 -1.38 16.39 20.68
N GLY A 35 -0.47 16.81 21.55
CA GLY A 35 -0.65 16.82 23.01
C GLY A 35 -0.29 15.50 23.70
N HIS A 36 0.24 14.53 22.95
CA HIS A 36 0.59 13.19 23.42
C HIS A 36 1.93 12.71 22.85
N PRO A 37 2.70 11.89 23.58
CA PRO A 37 3.91 11.27 23.05
C PRO A 37 3.56 10.20 22.02
N LEU A 38 4.36 10.10 20.95
CA LEU A 38 4.16 9.09 19.91
C LEU A 38 4.78 7.74 20.32
N PRO A 39 4.19 6.59 19.91
CA PRO A 39 4.77 5.28 20.16
C PRO A 39 6.19 5.16 19.60
N SER A 40 7.11 4.53 20.34
CA SER A 40 8.49 4.36 19.89
C SER A 40 8.59 3.50 18.61
N SER A 41 7.72 2.52 18.45
CA SER A 41 7.61 1.69 17.24
C SER A 41 7.12 2.48 16.03
N PHE A 42 6.16 3.40 16.22
CA PHE A 42 5.69 4.32 15.20
C PHE A 42 6.83 5.25 14.74
N ILE A 43 7.57 5.84 15.67
CA ILE A 43 8.76 6.66 15.36
C ILE A 43 9.82 5.84 14.63
N ALA A 44 10.09 4.61 15.07
CA ALA A 44 11.07 3.73 14.44
C ALA A 44 10.72 3.41 12.98
N LEU A 45 9.43 3.27 12.69
CA LEU A 45 8.90 3.10 11.34
C LEU A 45 9.10 4.38 10.51
N LEU A 46 8.72 5.54 11.04
CA LEU A 46 8.87 6.82 10.33
C LEU A 46 10.33 7.23 10.09
N ARG A 47 11.28 6.73 10.90
CA ARG A 47 12.72 6.93 10.66
C ARG A 47 13.25 6.14 9.47
N GLU A 48 12.63 5.03 9.09
CA GLU A 48 12.98 4.32 7.86
C GLU A 48 12.38 5.04 6.64
N GLN A 49 11.11 5.45 6.73
CA GLN A 49 10.44 6.24 5.71
C GLN A 49 9.34 7.09 6.36
N ASN A 50 9.38 8.40 6.17
CA ASN A 50 8.46 9.32 6.85
C ASN A 50 7.13 9.42 6.10
N GLY A 51 6.33 8.35 6.18
CA GLY A 51 4.99 8.23 5.61
C GLY A 51 4.93 7.60 4.22
N GLY A 52 3.70 7.34 3.78
CA GLY A 52 3.37 6.79 2.47
C GLY A 52 2.70 5.43 2.53
N TYR A 53 2.46 4.85 1.35
CA TYR A 53 1.75 3.58 1.23
C TYR A 53 2.54 2.40 1.78
N ILE A 54 1.80 1.46 2.35
CA ILE A 54 2.31 0.18 2.82
C ILE A 54 1.87 -0.95 1.89
N ARG A 55 2.48 -2.12 2.05
CA ARG A 55 2.14 -3.35 1.30
C ARG A 55 1.45 -4.41 2.14
N TYR A 56 1.00 -4.03 3.33
CA TYR A 56 0.28 -4.91 4.25
C TYR A 56 -1.18 -4.46 4.32
N SER A 57 -2.05 -5.40 4.66
CA SER A 57 -3.45 -5.19 4.94
C SER A 57 -3.75 -5.53 6.40
N LEU A 58 -4.92 -5.11 6.84
CA LEU A 58 -5.54 -5.53 8.09
C LEU A 58 -6.79 -6.34 7.72
N GLU A 59 -7.00 -7.49 8.36
CA GLU A 59 -8.15 -8.36 8.06
C GLU A 59 -9.47 -7.61 8.26
N ASP A 60 -10.39 -7.73 7.30
CA ASP A 60 -11.73 -7.12 7.28
C ASP A 60 -11.79 -5.57 7.39
N LEU A 61 -10.67 -4.87 7.31
CA LEU A 61 -10.63 -3.41 7.47
C LEU A 61 -9.79 -2.71 6.39
N PRO A 62 -10.20 -1.52 5.93
CA PRO A 62 -9.39 -0.75 5.00
C PRO A 62 -8.12 -0.27 5.68
N HIS A 63 -7.00 -0.41 4.96
CA HIS A 63 -5.70 0.04 5.42
C HIS A 63 -4.73 0.11 4.25
N GLU A 64 -4.18 1.29 3.98
CA GLU A 64 -3.40 1.54 2.76
C GLU A 64 -2.05 2.20 3.02
N GLN A 65 -1.94 2.99 4.08
CA GLN A 65 -0.80 3.88 4.29
C GLN A 65 -0.53 4.16 5.76
N ILE A 66 0.63 4.77 6.02
CA ILE A 66 0.96 5.37 7.31
C ILE A 66 1.26 6.85 7.06
N TYR A 67 0.63 7.72 7.85
CA TYR A 67 0.85 9.16 7.78
C TYR A 67 2.24 9.51 8.32
N GLY A 68 2.94 10.38 7.60
CA GLY A 68 4.22 10.91 8.06
C GLY A 68 4.07 12.18 8.89
N ILE A 69 5.17 12.63 9.48
CA ILE A 69 5.27 13.92 10.17
C ILE A 69 5.88 14.95 9.23
N GLY A 70 5.08 15.94 8.84
CA GLY A 70 5.52 17.06 8.00
C GLY A 70 4.32 17.80 7.39
N SER A 71 4.58 18.64 6.39
CA SER A 71 3.57 19.50 5.77
C SER A 71 2.92 18.92 4.53
N ASN A 72 3.40 17.77 4.02
CA ASN A 72 2.82 17.17 2.82
C ASN A 72 1.55 16.41 3.20
N PHE A 73 0.62 16.26 2.26
CA PHE A 73 -0.49 15.33 2.44
C PHE A 73 -0.01 13.89 2.11
N PRO A 74 -0.36 12.86 2.90
CA PRO A 74 -1.06 12.95 4.19
C PRO A 74 -0.10 13.22 5.37
N SER A 75 -0.58 13.95 6.38
CA SER A 75 0.20 14.33 7.57
C SER A 75 -0.48 13.91 8.86
N LEU A 76 0.29 13.31 9.77
CA LEU A 76 -0.15 12.89 11.10
C LEU A 76 -0.68 14.05 11.96
N THR A 77 -0.28 15.27 11.62
CA THR A 77 -0.61 16.47 12.41
C THR A 77 -1.64 17.36 11.72
N ASP A 78 -2.10 16.99 10.54
CA ASP A 78 -3.05 17.77 9.74
C ASP A 78 -4.41 17.07 9.74
N PHE A 79 -5.02 17.02 10.93
CA PHE A 79 -6.36 16.50 11.15
C PHE A 79 -7.14 17.46 12.03
N ASP A 80 -8.45 17.46 11.87
CA ASP A 80 -9.39 18.27 12.65
C ASP A 80 -10.67 17.45 12.84
N TRP A 81 -11.15 17.37 14.08
CA TRP A 81 -12.37 16.65 14.45
C TRP A 81 -13.54 17.58 14.76
N GLU A 82 -13.37 18.90 14.65
CA GLU A 82 -14.36 19.90 15.08
C GLU A 82 -15.73 19.67 14.42
N ASP A 83 -15.75 19.45 13.10
CA ASP A 83 -16.99 19.22 12.35
C ASP A 83 -17.47 17.76 12.44
N ASP A 84 -16.55 16.81 12.67
CA ASP A 84 -16.86 15.37 12.64
C ASP A 84 -17.62 14.88 13.88
N GLN A 85 -17.43 15.58 15.01
CA GLN A 85 -18.03 15.19 16.29
C GLN A 85 -19.57 15.20 16.25
N GLU A 86 -20.19 15.93 15.32
CA GLU A 86 -21.65 15.97 15.15
C GLU A 86 -22.22 14.69 14.53
N TYR A 87 -21.40 13.89 13.84
CA TYR A 87 -21.84 12.67 13.14
C TYR A 87 -21.76 11.40 13.99
N VAL A 88 -21.08 11.45 15.14
CA VAL A 88 -20.80 10.26 15.97
C VAL A 88 -21.19 10.45 17.44
N GLY A 89 -21.57 9.36 18.10
CA GLY A 89 -21.96 9.29 19.50
C GLY A 89 -20.81 9.12 20.49
N PHE A 90 -19.59 8.85 20.00
CA PHE A 90 -18.37 8.67 20.79
C PHE A 90 -17.45 9.90 20.74
N GLN A 91 -16.51 9.98 21.69
CA GLN A 91 -15.58 11.11 21.79
C GLN A 91 -14.45 10.97 20.76
N LEU A 92 -14.25 12.00 19.93
CA LEU A 92 -13.12 12.07 18.98
C LEU A 92 -11.85 12.66 19.59
N ALA A 93 -11.98 13.55 20.58
CA ALA A 93 -10.82 14.14 21.26
C ALA A 93 -9.95 13.06 21.94
N GLY A 94 -8.70 12.95 21.50
CA GLY A 94 -7.75 11.91 21.91
C GLY A 94 -7.47 10.86 20.84
N LEU A 95 -8.16 10.90 19.70
CA LEU A 95 -7.87 10.11 18.51
C LEU A 95 -6.91 10.86 17.59
N VAL A 96 -5.84 10.21 17.17
CA VAL A 96 -4.85 10.76 16.24
C VAL A 96 -4.79 9.85 15.00
N PRO A 97 -5.36 10.27 13.85
CA PRO A 97 -5.42 9.44 12.66
C PRO A 97 -4.04 9.28 12.05
N PHE A 98 -3.67 8.04 11.71
CA PHE A 98 -2.44 7.70 10.98
C PHE A 98 -2.72 7.00 9.66
N ASP A 99 -3.98 6.71 9.35
CA ASP A 99 -4.50 6.31 8.05
C ASP A 99 -5.97 6.75 7.93
N GLY A 100 -6.52 6.80 6.72
CA GLY A 100 -7.91 7.15 6.43
C GLY A 100 -8.11 7.80 5.07
N ASP A 101 -9.39 7.93 4.69
CA ASP A 101 -9.83 8.65 3.48
C ASP A 101 -10.76 9.84 3.78
N GLY A 102 -11.04 10.08 5.07
CA GLY A 102 -11.97 11.11 5.53
C GLY A 102 -13.35 10.57 5.91
N HIS A 103 -13.67 9.31 5.59
CA HIS A 103 -14.88 8.61 6.03
C HIS A 103 -14.56 7.58 7.12
N TRP A 104 -13.38 6.98 7.03
CA TRP A 104 -12.82 6.12 8.06
C TRP A 104 -11.38 6.51 8.39
N HIS A 105 -10.94 6.09 9.58
CA HIS A 105 -9.61 6.36 10.09
C HIS A 105 -9.08 5.20 10.94
N LEU A 106 -7.79 4.91 10.80
CA LEU A 106 -7.04 4.20 11.83
C LEU A 106 -6.36 5.22 12.73
N CYS A 107 -6.59 5.11 14.03
CA CYS A 107 -6.17 6.11 15.01
C CYS A 107 -5.26 5.52 16.07
N LEU A 108 -4.23 6.29 16.46
CA LEU A 108 -3.63 6.16 17.79
C LEU A 108 -4.64 6.72 18.80
N ASP A 109 -5.14 5.88 19.68
CA ASP A 109 -6.23 6.20 20.60
C ASP A 109 -5.71 6.40 22.03
N TYR A 110 -5.65 7.67 22.44
CA TYR A 110 -5.15 8.10 23.74
C TYR A 110 -6.26 8.27 24.79
N ARG A 111 -7.52 7.96 24.47
CA ARG A 111 -8.66 8.22 25.36
C ARG A 111 -8.59 7.42 26.66
N ARG A 112 -7.94 6.25 26.64
CA ARG A 112 -7.72 5.40 27.82
C ARG A 112 -6.42 5.73 28.57
N ASP A 113 -5.33 5.90 27.84
CA ASP A 113 -4.02 6.24 28.39
C ASP A 113 -3.36 7.34 27.55
N PRO A 114 -3.08 8.53 28.13
CA PRO A 114 -2.51 9.65 27.40
C PRO A 114 -1.03 9.47 27.03
N LYS A 115 -0.39 8.37 27.41
CA LYS A 115 1.04 8.09 27.13
C LYS A 115 1.26 6.84 26.28
N VAL A 116 0.33 5.89 26.30
CA VAL A 116 0.45 4.61 25.59
C VAL A 116 -0.85 4.38 24.83
N PRO A 117 -0.94 4.78 23.55
CA PRO A 117 -2.18 4.67 22.81
C PRO A 117 -2.45 3.22 22.40
N SER A 118 -3.73 2.83 22.41
CA SER A 118 -4.22 1.70 21.63
C SER A 118 -4.33 2.08 20.16
N VAL A 119 -4.66 1.12 19.30
CA VAL A 119 -5.05 1.37 17.90
C VAL A 119 -6.53 1.08 17.74
N SER A 120 -7.26 2.02 17.16
CA SER A 120 -8.71 1.92 16.93
C SER A 120 -9.05 2.25 15.47
N TYR A 121 -9.99 1.52 14.90
CA TYR A 121 -10.66 1.86 13.65
C TYR A 121 -11.90 2.70 13.96
N ILE A 122 -12.06 3.79 13.24
CA ILE A 122 -13.10 4.80 13.43
C ILE A 122 -13.79 5.01 12.10
N ASP A 123 -15.09 4.83 12.06
CA ASP A 123 -15.93 5.08 10.89
C ASP A 123 -16.94 6.16 11.25
N ILE A 124 -16.68 7.36 10.73
CA ILE A 124 -17.48 8.54 11.07
C ILE A 124 -18.83 8.55 10.33
N GLU A 125 -18.94 7.85 9.19
CA GLU A 125 -20.19 7.74 8.45
C GLU A 125 -21.18 6.78 9.10
N CYS A 126 -20.67 5.76 9.79
CA CYS A 126 -21.46 4.69 10.38
C CYS A 126 -21.66 4.79 11.90
N ASP A 127 -21.16 5.85 12.56
CA ASP A 127 -21.13 5.97 14.03
C ASP A 127 -20.56 4.69 14.69
N ASN A 128 -19.42 4.24 14.17
CA ASN A 128 -18.80 2.98 14.58
C ASN A 128 -17.34 3.16 14.99
N GLU A 129 -16.97 2.56 16.12
CA GLU A 129 -15.59 2.45 16.58
C GLU A 129 -15.26 1.01 16.97
N GLN A 130 -14.07 0.56 16.61
CA GLN A 130 -13.57 -0.78 16.90
C GLN A 130 -12.14 -0.69 17.39
N GLU A 131 -11.87 -1.24 18.58
CA GLU A 131 -10.50 -1.42 19.06
C GLU A 131 -9.81 -2.53 18.28
N ILE A 132 -8.61 -2.26 17.79
CA ILE A 132 -7.81 -3.17 16.95
C ILE A 132 -6.70 -3.83 17.77
N ALA A 133 -5.95 -3.04 18.54
CA ALA A 133 -4.80 -3.52 19.30
C ALA A 133 -4.54 -2.65 20.53
N ASN A 134 -3.92 -3.20 21.58
CA ASN A 134 -3.64 -2.43 22.80
C ASN A 134 -2.39 -1.55 22.68
N SER A 135 -1.60 -1.70 21.61
CA SER A 135 -0.46 -0.86 21.29
C SER A 135 -0.18 -0.84 19.78
N PHE A 136 0.67 0.10 19.34
CA PHE A 136 1.11 0.14 17.94
C PHE A 136 1.94 -1.10 17.57
N GLU A 137 2.73 -1.65 18.49
CA GLU A 137 3.48 -2.90 18.28
C GLU A 137 2.55 -4.10 18.07
N GLU A 138 1.51 -4.23 18.89
CA GLU A 138 0.50 -5.29 18.71
C GLU A 138 -0.22 -5.12 17.37
N TYR A 139 -0.53 -3.89 16.95
CA TYR A 139 -1.11 -3.62 15.64
C TYR A 139 -0.18 -4.07 14.49
N LEU A 140 1.13 -3.82 14.57
CA LEU A 140 2.08 -4.29 13.55
C LEU A 140 2.12 -5.83 13.45
N ASP A 141 1.83 -6.54 14.54
CA ASP A 141 1.76 -8.00 14.58
C ASP A 141 0.48 -8.57 13.92
N LEU A 142 -0.57 -7.75 13.77
CA LEU A 142 -1.82 -8.11 13.09
C LEU A 142 -1.75 -7.91 11.56
N LEU A 143 -0.76 -7.15 11.07
CA LEU A 143 -0.63 -6.85 9.66
C LEU A 143 -0.20 -8.07 8.85
N GLU A 144 -0.90 -8.33 7.75
CA GLU A 144 -0.59 -9.40 6.80
C GLU A 144 -0.16 -8.83 5.46
N ILE A 145 0.75 -9.50 4.73
CA ILE A 145 1.12 -9.04 3.39
C ILE A 145 -0.08 -9.31 2.47
N ASP A 146 -0.52 -8.30 1.72
CA ASP A 146 -1.52 -8.48 0.67
C ASP A 146 -0.95 -9.36 -0.46
N ILE A 147 -1.32 -10.63 -0.43
CA ILE A 147 -0.95 -11.66 -1.42
C ILE A 147 -2.16 -12.42 -1.96
N GLU A 148 -3.37 -12.09 -1.52
CA GLU A 148 -4.59 -12.78 -1.94
C GLU A 148 -4.82 -12.59 -3.44
N ASP A 149 -5.25 -13.66 -4.10
CA ASP A 149 -5.59 -13.69 -5.53
C ASP A 149 -4.50 -13.15 -6.48
N ARG A 150 -3.24 -13.22 -6.05
CA ARG A 150 -2.07 -12.86 -6.85
C ARG A 150 -1.26 -14.09 -7.19
N ASP A 151 -0.86 -14.16 -8.45
CA ASP A 151 0.09 -15.13 -8.97
C ASP A 151 1.36 -14.40 -9.44
N PHE A 152 2.43 -15.13 -9.68
CA PHE A 152 3.64 -14.60 -10.29
C PHE A 152 4.27 -15.59 -11.27
N VAL A 153 5.03 -15.04 -12.21
CA VAL A 153 5.89 -15.79 -13.14
C VAL A 153 7.34 -15.52 -12.72
N PRO A 154 8.13 -16.53 -12.31
CA PRO A 154 9.47 -16.34 -11.76
C PRO A 154 10.45 -15.63 -12.70
N SER A 155 10.29 -15.83 -14.01
CA SER A 155 11.11 -15.19 -15.03
C SER A 155 10.35 -15.13 -16.35
N ILE A 156 10.45 -13.99 -17.04
CA ILE A 156 9.99 -13.81 -18.42
C ILE A 156 11.18 -13.30 -19.24
N ASP A 157 11.64 -14.10 -20.20
CA ASP A 157 12.80 -13.75 -21.04
C ASP A 157 12.45 -12.70 -22.10
N ASP A 158 11.26 -12.84 -22.70
CA ASP A 158 10.71 -11.93 -23.70
C ASP A 158 9.24 -11.65 -23.34
N LEU A 159 9.01 -10.44 -22.80
CA LEU A 159 7.68 -10.03 -22.36
C LEU A 159 6.72 -9.90 -23.53
N ASP A 160 7.13 -9.30 -24.64
CA ASP A 160 6.26 -9.09 -25.80
C ASP A 160 5.84 -10.42 -26.44
N ALA A 161 6.77 -11.38 -26.54
CA ALA A 161 6.46 -12.73 -27.00
C ALA A 161 5.51 -13.47 -26.04
N THR A 162 5.69 -13.28 -24.72
CA THR A 162 4.82 -13.87 -23.70
C THR A 162 3.41 -13.30 -23.76
N LEU A 163 3.28 -11.97 -23.86
CA LEU A 163 1.98 -11.29 -24.01
C LEU A 163 1.28 -11.69 -25.31
N SER A 164 2.02 -11.81 -26.42
CA SER A 164 1.48 -12.29 -27.70
C SER A 164 0.98 -13.72 -27.62
N THR A 165 1.70 -14.57 -26.89
CA THR A 165 1.32 -15.97 -26.66
C THR A 165 0.04 -16.04 -25.84
N LEU A 166 -0.05 -15.31 -24.72
CA LEU A 166 -1.27 -15.25 -23.90
C LEU A 166 -2.46 -14.66 -24.66
N SER A 167 -2.23 -13.61 -25.45
CA SER A 167 -3.24 -13.02 -26.34
C SER A 167 -3.83 -14.06 -27.28
N THR A 168 -2.98 -14.88 -27.89
CA THR A 168 -3.40 -15.93 -28.84
C THR A 168 -4.18 -17.05 -28.16
N GLU A 169 -3.69 -17.55 -27.02
CA GLU A 169 -4.33 -18.65 -26.29
C GLU A 169 -5.71 -18.27 -25.74
N MET A 170 -5.82 -17.04 -25.24
CA MET A 170 -7.05 -16.58 -24.58
C MET A 170 -7.98 -15.81 -25.52
N GLY A 171 -7.53 -15.50 -26.74
CA GLY A 171 -8.26 -14.65 -27.68
C GLY A 171 -8.43 -13.20 -27.20
N VAL A 172 -7.55 -12.73 -26.29
CA VAL A 172 -7.56 -11.36 -25.75
C VAL A 172 -6.51 -10.50 -26.43
N GLN A 173 -6.54 -9.19 -26.17
CA GLN A 173 -5.52 -8.26 -26.64
C GLN A 173 -4.98 -7.44 -25.47
N PHE A 174 -3.66 -7.49 -25.26
CA PHE A 174 -3.01 -6.60 -24.30
C PHE A 174 -2.92 -5.17 -24.85
N GLU A 175 -3.24 -4.22 -23.99
CA GLU A 175 -3.10 -2.79 -24.23
C GLU A 175 -1.62 -2.34 -24.13
N PRO A 176 -1.26 -1.19 -24.72
CA PRO A 176 0.02 -0.54 -24.42
C PRO A 176 0.19 -0.35 -22.91
N PRO A 177 1.41 -0.52 -22.36
CA PRO A 177 1.62 -0.40 -20.93
C PRO A 177 1.34 1.02 -20.45
N ASP A 178 0.67 1.13 -19.30
CA ASP A 178 0.53 2.38 -18.56
C ASP A 178 1.42 2.35 -17.31
N SER A 179 1.98 3.50 -16.94
CA SER A 179 2.77 3.67 -15.71
C SER A 179 2.23 4.79 -14.82
N TRP A 180 1.21 5.53 -15.24
CA TRP A 180 0.79 6.76 -14.56
C TRP A 180 0.32 6.50 -13.12
N ALA A 181 -0.47 5.44 -12.90
CA ALA A 181 -1.03 5.16 -11.58
C ALA A 181 0.02 4.69 -10.56
N HIS A 182 1.04 3.94 -11.01
CA HIS A 182 1.89 3.14 -10.13
C HIS A 182 3.40 3.34 -10.30
N GLY A 183 3.86 4.10 -11.31
CA GLY A 183 5.28 4.34 -11.54
C GLY A 183 6.05 3.19 -12.18
N TYR A 184 5.35 2.19 -12.72
CA TYR A 184 5.93 1.07 -13.46
C TYR A 184 4.99 0.60 -14.57
N PRO A 185 5.51 -0.01 -15.65
CA PRO A 185 4.70 -0.47 -16.75
C PRO A 185 3.76 -1.60 -16.29
N GLN A 186 2.47 -1.38 -16.47
CA GLN A 186 1.42 -2.37 -16.27
C GLN A 186 0.79 -2.68 -17.62
N HIS A 187 0.89 -3.94 -18.03
CA HIS A 187 0.18 -4.47 -19.20
C HIS A 187 -1.14 -5.05 -18.75
N ARG A 188 -2.22 -4.73 -19.46
CA ARG A 188 -3.53 -5.31 -19.16
C ARG A 188 -4.28 -5.79 -20.39
N ALA A 189 -5.14 -6.77 -20.22
CA ALA A 189 -6.05 -7.26 -21.23
C ALA A 189 -7.44 -7.49 -20.61
N ARG A 190 -8.48 -7.17 -21.38
CA ARG A 190 -9.87 -7.45 -20.99
C ARG A 190 -10.30 -8.82 -21.50
N GLY A 191 -11.01 -9.57 -20.66
CA GLY A 191 -11.67 -10.81 -21.05
C GLY A 191 -12.76 -10.61 -22.10
N LEU A 192 -13.16 -11.70 -22.76
CA LEU A 192 -14.17 -11.70 -23.82
C LEU A 192 -15.63 -11.73 -23.30
N GLY A 193 -15.82 -11.87 -21.99
CA GLY A 193 -17.13 -11.91 -21.36
C GLY A 193 -17.88 -10.57 -21.41
N GLU A 194 -19.19 -10.63 -21.18
CA GLU A 194 -20.02 -9.43 -21.01
C GLU A 194 -19.61 -8.65 -19.76
N GLU A 195 -19.38 -9.38 -18.66
CA GLU A 195 -18.84 -8.82 -17.42
C GLU A 195 -17.36 -8.45 -17.58
N PRO A 196 -16.92 -7.31 -17.04
CA PRO A 196 -15.56 -6.81 -17.20
C PRO A 196 -14.56 -7.58 -16.33
N GLU A 197 -13.99 -8.63 -16.90
CA GLU A 197 -12.87 -9.37 -16.31
C GLU A 197 -11.53 -8.92 -16.90
N TRP A 198 -10.46 -8.97 -16.11
CA TRP A 198 -9.17 -8.41 -16.50
C TRP A 198 -7.97 -9.27 -16.09
N ILE A 199 -6.90 -9.09 -16.85
CA ILE A 199 -5.57 -9.66 -16.61
C ILE A 199 -4.61 -8.49 -16.51
N TRP A 200 -3.79 -8.44 -15.46
CA TRP A 200 -2.71 -7.46 -15.30
C TRP A 200 -1.37 -8.16 -15.11
N ILE A 201 -0.36 -7.70 -15.85
CA ILE A 201 1.02 -8.19 -15.78
C ILE A 201 1.94 -7.00 -15.56
N SER A 202 2.80 -7.08 -14.54
CA SER A 202 3.73 -6.00 -14.19
C SER A 202 5.00 -6.54 -13.55
N PRO A 203 6.16 -5.86 -13.67
CA PRO A 203 7.40 -6.35 -13.12
C PRO A 203 7.42 -6.29 -11.58
N ASN A 204 8.20 -7.19 -10.97
CA ASN A 204 8.53 -7.13 -9.54
C ASN A 204 9.63 -6.10 -9.25
N LEU A 205 10.64 -6.00 -10.13
CA LEU A 205 11.67 -4.97 -10.09
C LEU A 205 11.16 -3.68 -10.72
N VAL A 206 11.08 -2.62 -9.92
CA VAL A 206 10.54 -1.31 -10.31
C VAL A 206 11.41 -0.20 -9.73
N ARG A 207 11.18 1.06 -10.09
CA ARG A 207 11.85 2.19 -9.44
C ARG A 207 11.59 2.19 -7.93
N ARG A 208 12.47 2.78 -7.13
CA ARG A 208 12.21 2.92 -5.68
C ARG A 208 11.15 3.98 -5.37
N GLY A 209 11.08 5.03 -6.17
CA GLY A 209 10.09 6.10 -6.03
C GLY A 209 9.55 6.53 -7.38
N PHE A 210 8.35 7.10 -7.38
CA PHE A 210 7.76 7.72 -8.56
C PHE A 210 6.89 8.93 -8.18
N VAL A 211 6.73 9.81 -9.15
CA VAL A 211 5.81 10.96 -9.14
C VAL A 211 5.17 11.05 -10.52
N ARG A 212 3.91 11.45 -10.58
CA ARG A 212 3.19 11.60 -11.85
C ARG A 212 3.64 12.87 -12.55
N GLU A 213 3.69 12.85 -13.89
CA GLU A 213 4.18 13.97 -14.69
C GLU A 213 3.34 15.25 -14.53
N ASP A 214 2.06 15.11 -14.17
CA ASP A 214 1.12 16.19 -13.93
C ASP A 214 1.09 16.68 -12.47
N ASP A 215 1.89 16.07 -11.57
CA ASP A 215 2.02 16.53 -10.19
C ASP A 215 2.74 17.90 -10.14
N ALA A 216 2.21 18.82 -9.35
CA ALA A 216 2.75 20.17 -9.22
C ALA A 216 4.21 20.20 -8.71
N ARG A 217 4.65 19.12 -8.03
CA ARG A 217 6.01 18.95 -7.49
C ARG A 217 6.87 17.99 -8.32
N PHE A 218 6.47 17.66 -9.55
CA PHE A 218 7.20 16.70 -10.40
C PHE A 218 8.69 16.99 -10.52
N GLU A 219 9.08 18.23 -10.86
CA GLU A 219 10.49 18.62 -11.04
C GLU A 219 11.30 18.53 -9.75
N GLU A 220 10.66 18.75 -8.59
CA GLU A 220 11.30 18.62 -7.28
C GLU A 220 11.51 17.14 -6.91
N LEU A 221 10.53 16.30 -7.22
CA LEU A 221 10.44 14.95 -6.69
C LEU A 221 11.02 13.86 -7.60
N ARG A 222 11.05 14.03 -8.93
CA ARG A 222 11.34 12.94 -9.88
C ARG A 222 12.66 12.20 -9.66
N ASP A 223 13.65 12.85 -9.04
CA ASP A 223 14.97 12.30 -8.77
C ASP A 223 15.14 11.83 -7.30
N ARG A 224 14.08 11.91 -6.50
CA ARG A 224 14.06 11.43 -5.11
C ARG A 224 13.93 9.90 -5.08
N LEU A 225 14.70 9.26 -4.21
CA LEU A 225 14.83 7.79 -4.13
C LEU A 225 15.27 7.15 -5.45
N PRO A 226 16.49 7.45 -5.95
CA PRO A 226 17.00 6.87 -7.18
C PRO A 226 17.25 5.36 -7.05
N GLY A 227 17.30 4.70 -8.21
CA GLY A 227 17.55 3.27 -8.33
C GLY A 227 16.26 2.44 -8.28
N ASP A 228 16.45 1.13 -8.19
CA ASP A 228 15.38 0.14 -8.31
C ASP A 228 15.17 -0.61 -7.00
N GLY A 229 13.98 -1.17 -6.83
CA GLY A 229 13.56 -1.92 -5.67
C GLY A 229 12.56 -3.02 -6.05
N LEU A 230 12.46 -4.03 -5.20
CA LEU A 230 11.54 -5.14 -5.38
C LEU A 230 10.23 -4.87 -4.66
N ARG A 231 9.11 -5.06 -5.35
CA ARG A 231 7.76 -5.02 -4.75
C ARG A 231 7.61 -6.13 -3.70
N TYR A 232 8.06 -7.33 -4.07
CA TYR A 232 8.14 -8.52 -3.21
C TYR A 232 9.60 -9.00 -3.16
N PRO A 233 10.38 -8.58 -2.14
CA PRO A 233 11.82 -8.80 -2.05
C PRO A 233 12.32 -10.24 -2.00
N GLY A 234 11.46 -11.23 -1.76
CA GLY A 234 11.89 -12.62 -1.82
C GLY A 234 11.40 -13.37 -3.05
N LEU A 235 10.79 -12.67 -4.02
CA LEU A 235 10.74 -13.15 -5.40
C LEU A 235 12.01 -12.71 -6.15
N PRO A 236 12.40 -13.43 -7.23
CA PRO A 236 13.42 -12.96 -8.16
C PRO A 236 13.14 -11.56 -8.72
N ASP A 237 14.19 -10.85 -9.11
CA ASP A 237 14.11 -9.56 -9.79
C ASP A 237 13.50 -9.65 -11.19
N SER A 238 13.75 -10.77 -11.88
CA SER A 238 13.16 -11.11 -13.19
C SER A 238 11.69 -11.52 -13.13
N SER A 239 11.09 -11.59 -11.94
CA SER A 239 9.71 -12.01 -11.78
C SER A 239 8.71 -10.95 -12.24
N PHE A 240 7.59 -11.44 -12.76
CA PHE A 240 6.42 -10.63 -13.10
C PHE A 240 5.24 -11.05 -12.24
N LEU A 241 4.54 -10.05 -11.71
CA LEU A 241 3.33 -10.22 -10.94
C LEU A 241 2.14 -10.25 -11.87
N LEU A 242 1.24 -11.18 -11.59
CA LEU A 242 0.04 -11.45 -12.35
C LEU A 242 -1.15 -11.31 -11.41
N THR A 243 -2.02 -10.34 -11.69
CA THR A 243 -3.31 -10.19 -11.02
C THR A 243 -4.39 -10.48 -12.06
N VAL A 244 -5.35 -11.33 -11.70
CA VAL A 244 -6.40 -11.77 -12.61
C VAL A 244 -7.72 -11.73 -11.87
N THR A 245 -8.76 -11.20 -12.50
CA THR A 245 -10.12 -11.31 -11.96
C THR A 245 -10.51 -12.79 -11.87
N GLU A 246 -11.22 -13.18 -10.80
CA GLU A 246 -11.46 -14.58 -10.45
C GLU A 246 -12.10 -15.40 -11.60
N GLY A 247 -12.97 -14.78 -12.41
CA GLY A 247 -13.61 -15.43 -13.55
C GLY A 247 -12.65 -15.86 -14.67
N LEU A 248 -11.49 -15.20 -14.81
CA LEU A 248 -10.46 -15.53 -15.81
C LEU A 248 -9.31 -16.37 -15.24
N ARG A 249 -9.20 -16.52 -13.92
CA ARG A 249 -8.02 -17.10 -13.28
C ARG A 249 -7.72 -18.53 -13.78
N GLY A 250 -8.74 -19.37 -13.90
CA GLY A 250 -8.59 -20.74 -14.41
C GLY A 250 -8.10 -20.81 -15.86
N ASP A 251 -8.56 -19.88 -16.70
CA ASP A 251 -8.19 -19.79 -18.11
C ASP A 251 -6.75 -19.30 -18.28
N VAL A 252 -6.33 -18.30 -17.50
CA VAL A 252 -4.95 -17.80 -17.50
C VAL A 252 -3.98 -18.91 -17.06
N ILE A 253 -4.28 -19.61 -15.97
CA ILE A 253 -3.45 -20.73 -15.49
C ILE A 253 -3.33 -21.81 -16.57
N SER A 254 -4.44 -22.11 -17.27
CA SER A 254 -4.46 -23.12 -18.34
C SER A 254 -3.63 -22.67 -19.54
N ALA A 255 -3.74 -21.41 -19.96
CA ALA A 255 -2.95 -20.83 -21.05
C ALA A 255 -1.45 -20.81 -20.71
N CYS A 256 -1.09 -20.41 -19.50
CA CYS A 256 0.29 -20.46 -19.02
C CYS A 256 0.85 -21.89 -19.08
N ARG A 257 0.10 -22.88 -18.57
CA ARG A 257 0.52 -24.29 -18.59
C ARG A 257 0.69 -24.85 -20.00
N ALA A 258 -0.24 -24.55 -20.91
CA ALA A 258 -0.18 -24.99 -22.31
C ALA A 258 1.10 -24.52 -23.03
N ARG A 259 1.68 -23.41 -22.57
CA ARG A 259 2.87 -22.77 -23.15
C ARG A 259 4.10 -22.85 -22.25
N SER A 260 4.05 -23.68 -21.20
CA SER A 260 5.14 -23.88 -20.23
C SER A 260 5.61 -22.58 -19.55
N ILE A 261 4.71 -21.60 -19.38
CA ILE A 261 4.94 -20.41 -18.57
C ILE A 261 4.74 -20.80 -17.11
N GLY A 262 5.81 -20.68 -16.32
CA GLY A 262 5.85 -21.13 -14.93
C GLY A 262 5.06 -20.21 -13.99
N ILE A 263 3.73 -20.29 -13.99
CA ILE A 263 2.88 -19.54 -13.06
C ILE A 263 2.86 -20.21 -11.67
N ARG A 264 2.94 -19.41 -10.60
CA ARG A 264 2.85 -19.86 -9.21
C ARG A 264 2.02 -18.88 -8.38
N PRO A 265 1.25 -19.35 -7.38
CA PRO A 265 0.56 -18.46 -6.46
C PRO A 265 1.57 -17.68 -5.62
N LEU A 266 1.27 -16.40 -5.37
CA LEU A 266 2.09 -15.56 -4.53
C LEU A 266 2.08 -16.02 -3.06
N SER A 267 1.06 -16.76 -2.64
CA SER A 267 1.00 -17.36 -1.30
C SER A 267 2.09 -18.40 -1.03
N GLU A 268 2.67 -19.04 -2.05
CA GLU A 268 3.86 -19.90 -1.89
C GLU A 268 5.10 -19.13 -1.40
N PHE A 269 5.08 -17.79 -1.48
CA PHE A 269 6.13 -16.92 -0.96
C PHE A 269 5.99 -16.61 0.54
N ALA A 270 4.79 -16.70 1.10
CA ALA A 270 4.51 -16.25 2.47
C ALA A 270 4.70 -17.32 3.55
N THR A 271 5.01 -18.57 3.16
CA THR A 271 5.38 -19.69 4.06
C THR A 271 6.84 -19.69 4.46
#